data_AF-A0A2V9B070-F1
#
_entry.id   AF-A0A2V9B070-F1
#
_cell.length_a   1.000
_cell.length_b   1.000
_cell.length_c   1.000
_cell.angle_alpha   90.00
_cell.angle_beta   90.00
_cell.angle_gamma   90.00
#
_symmetry.space_group_name_H-M   'P 1'
#
loop_
_entity.id
_entity.type
_entity.pdbx_description
1 polymer ?
#
loop_
_entity_poly.entity_id
_entity_poly.type
_entity_poly.pdbx_seq_one_letter_code
_entity_poly.pdbx_strand_id
1 'polypeptide(L)'
;MHWLASNYQWLVAVVVMPIILLLLKQWPDSRKKTTSPVPAPQATLNAQDSHVSNPPVAGGSGIHQNVNAPVFNVNIGQPAAAPAQPSANATAPHHLPNILVTGAHIAAVSQVDQGVWSESVRMQDAFVVQFTNEARRDRPNVEGLVKAELIYRDGVRELRRVTGCWLDQAADMTEFHVDDTHGLMVGLMLGQEFNAVGKRRVRVAPGSDEIPQDIVPLHGFAQGAVSVRLTSVGAGVVLYEGQFQLNTQPPEIIRL
;
A
#
# COMPACT_ATOMS: atom_id res chain seq x y z
N MET A 1 45.70 -24.99 13.85
CA MET A 1 44.37 -24.36 13.87
C MET A 1 43.53 -24.78 15.09
N HIS A 2 44.09 -24.78 16.31
CA HIS A 2 43.38 -25.26 17.53
C HIS A 2 43.02 -24.16 18.54
N TRP A 3 43.40 -22.90 18.30
CA TRP A 3 43.23 -21.81 19.27
C TRP A 3 41.86 -21.09 19.20
N LEU A 4 41.19 -21.11 18.04
CA LEU A 4 39.87 -20.48 17.88
C LEU A 4 38.72 -21.32 18.45
N ALA A 5 38.88 -22.64 18.57
CA ALA A 5 37.81 -23.52 19.05
C ALA A 5 37.63 -23.48 20.59
N SER A 6 38.68 -23.17 21.35
CA SER A 6 38.62 -23.14 22.82
C SER A 6 38.04 -21.85 23.41
N ASN A 7 37.86 -20.80 22.59
CA ASN A 7 37.38 -19.49 23.05
C ASN A 7 35.89 -19.21 22.77
N TYR A 8 35.14 -20.10 22.12
CA TYR A 8 33.70 -19.91 21.92
C TYR A 8 32.86 -20.24 23.16
N GLN A 9 33.37 -21.08 24.07
CA GLN A 9 32.60 -21.53 25.22
C GLN A 9 32.35 -20.40 26.25
N TRP A 10 33.29 -19.47 26.44
CA TRP A 10 33.08 -18.34 27.36
C TRP A 10 32.20 -17.24 26.75
N LEU A 11 32.28 -17.02 25.44
CA LEU A 11 31.51 -15.98 24.74
C LEU A 11 30.02 -16.33 24.67
N VAL A 12 29.68 -17.60 24.43
CA VAL A 12 28.29 -18.09 24.49
C VAL A 12 27.73 -18.06 25.91
N ALA A 13 28.53 -18.42 26.91
CA ALA A 13 28.09 -18.44 28.31
C ALA A 13 27.92 -17.03 28.91
N VAL A 14 28.74 -16.06 28.53
CA VAL A 14 28.74 -14.72 29.14
C VAL A 14 27.88 -13.71 28.38
N VAL A 15 27.72 -13.84 27.06
CA VAL A 15 26.97 -12.85 26.25
C VAL A 15 25.60 -13.39 25.82
N VAL A 16 25.53 -14.63 25.35
CA VAL A 16 24.29 -15.18 24.76
C VAL A 16 23.32 -15.67 25.83
N MET A 17 23.80 -16.34 26.87
CA MET A 17 22.95 -16.83 27.96
C MET A 17 22.21 -15.74 28.75
N PRO A 18 22.80 -14.61 29.16
CA PRO A 18 22.04 -13.57 29.86
C PRO A 18 20.99 -12.88 28.98
N ILE A 19 21.22 -12.77 27.66
CA ILE A 19 20.23 -12.23 26.71
C ILE A 19 19.04 -13.20 26.59
N ILE A 20 19.30 -14.49 26.45
CA ILE A 20 18.25 -15.51 26.41
C ILE A 20 17.48 -15.56 27.74
N LEU A 21 18.17 -15.43 28.89
CA LEU A 21 17.52 -15.38 30.19
C LEU A 21 16.65 -14.12 30.36
N LEU A 22 17.12 -12.97 29.86
CA LEU A 22 16.35 -11.72 29.85
C LEU A 22 15.09 -11.83 28.98
N LEU A 23 15.20 -12.43 27.78
CA LEU A 23 14.07 -12.64 26.87
C LEU A 23 13.05 -13.65 27.44
N LEU A 24 13.52 -14.74 28.07
CA LEU A 24 12.65 -15.71 28.75
C LEU A 24 11.98 -15.12 30.01
N LYS A 25 12.64 -14.19 30.71
CA LYS A 25 12.07 -13.52 31.90
C LYS A 25 11.01 -12.46 31.53
N GLN A 26 11.11 -11.83 30.35
CA GLN A 26 10.10 -10.87 29.88
C GLN A 26 8.80 -11.53 29.38
N TRP A 27 8.84 -12.82 29.06
CA TRP A 27 7.68 -13.55 28.53
C TRP A 27 6.56 -13.85 29.55
N PRO A 28 6.85 -14.22 30.81
CA PRO A 28 5.80 -14.38 31.83
C PRO A 28 5.26 -13.06 32.40
N ASP A 29 6.01 -11.96 32.35
CA ASP A 29 5.55 -10.66 32.86
C ASP A 29 4.59 -9.95 31.89
N SER A 30 4.70 -10.21 30.57
CA SER A 30 3.71 -9.74 29.59
C SER A 30 2.37 -10.48 29.65
N ARG A 31 2.30 -11.64 30.31
CA ARG A 31 1.04 -12.42 30.46
C ARG A 31 0.30 -12.18 31.78
N LYS A 32 0.78 -11.29 32.65
CA LYS A 32 0.13 -10.98 33.95
C LYS A 32 -0.74 -9.73 33.96
N LYS A 33 -1.12 -9.19 32.80
CA LYS A 33 -2.15 -8.15 32.69
C LYS A 33 -3.40 -8.65 31.97
N THR A 34 -3.98 -9.75 32.43
CA THR A 34 -5.41 -9.97 32.23
C THR A 34 -5.98 -10.88 33.31
N THR A 35 -7.07 -10.41 33.94
CA THR A 35 -8.04 -11.13 34.78
C THR A 35 -7.89 -10.96 36.30
N SER A 36 -8.62 -9.98 36.82
CA SER A 36 -9.64 -10.26 37.84
C SER A 36 -10.86 -9.33 37.64
N PRO A 37 -12.09 -9.84 37.85
CA PRO A 37 -13.32 -9.10 37.64
C PRO A 37 -13.67 -8.26 38.88
N VAL A 38 -14.03 -7.00 38.69
CA VAL A 38 -14.69 -6.18 39.72
C VAL A 38 -16.02 -5.69 39.15
N PRO A 39 -17.14 -5.78 39.88
CA PRO A 39 -18.48 -5.64 39.33
C PRO A 39 -18.80 -4.16 39.07
N ALA A 40 -19.36 -3.87 37.89
CA ALA A 40 -19.97 -2.57 37.63
C ALA A 40 -21.30 -2.44 38.40
N PRO A 41 -21.58 -1.29 39.03
CA PRO A 41 -22.89 -1.01 39.60
C PRO A 41 -23.97 -0.97 38.51
N GLN A 42 -25.13 -1.54 38.83
CA GLN A 42 -26.32 -1.54 38.00
C GLN A 42 -26.76 -0.12 37.66
N ALA A 43 -26.80 0.22 36.36
CA ALA A 43 -27.56 1.36 35.87
C ALA A 43 -28.95 0.85 35.44
N THR A 44 -29.95 1.24 36.22
CA THR A 44 -31.36 0.96 36.03
C THR A 44 -31.86 1.55 34.72
N LEU A 45 -32.57 0.73 33.93
CA LEU A 45 -33.31 1.10 32.73
C LEU A 45 -34.36 2.17 33.05
N ASN A 46 -34.29 3.32 32.37
CA ASN A 46 -35.46 4.15 32.10
C ASN A 46 -35.64 4.22 30.58
N ALA A 47 -36.71 3.58 30.12
CA ALA A 47 -37.20 3.69 28.75
C ALA A 47 -37.97 5.00 28.59
N GLN A 48 -37.61 5.82 27.60
CA GLN A 48 -38.54 6.60 26.78
C GLN A 48 -37.82 7.32 25.63
N ASP A 49 -38.19 6.90 24.41
CA ASP A 49 -38.27 7.58 23.12
C ASP A 49 -37.30 8.72 22.75
N SER A 50 -36.54 8.52 21.66
CA SER A 50 -36.54 9.44 20.50
C SER A 50 -35.67 8.90 19.33
N HIS A 51 -36.38 8.29 18.38
CA HIS A 51 -36.23 8.34 16.92
C HIS A 51 -34.83 8.56 16.27
N VAL A 52 -34.35 7.48 15.62
CA VAL A 52 -33.23 7.45 14.66
C VAL A 52 -33.71 7.95 13.29
N SER A 53 -32.94 8.82 12.63
CA SER A 53 -33.08 9.14 11.21
C SER A 53 -31.76 8.85 10.50
N ASN A 54 -31.76 7.89 9.58
CA ASN A 54 -31.16 8.03 8.25
C ASN A 54 -31.64 6.92 7.28
N PRO A 55 -31.55 7.16 5.97
CA PRO A 55 -32.68 7.03 5.03
C PRO A 55 -32.64 5.73 4.21
N PRO A 56 -33.70 5.47 3.40
CA PRO A 56 -33.47 4.81 2.14
C PRO A 56 -34.08 5.51 0.92
N VAL A 57 -33.33 5.36 -0.17
CA VAL A 57 -33.68 5.36 -1.60
C VAL A 57 -35.16 5.09 -1.88
N ALA A 58 -35.74 5.88 -2.78
CA ALA A 58 -36.97 5.53 -3.50
C ALA A 58 -36.76 5.73 -5.01
N GLY A 59 -36.50 4.61 -5.70
CA GLY A 59 -36.81 4.46 -7.11
C GLY A 59 -38.27 4.06 -7.27
N GLY A 60 -38.94 4.69 -8.23
CA GLY A 60 -40.12 4.17 -8.95
C GLY A 60 -41.36 3.82 -8.13
N SER A 61 -42.46 4.52 -8.42
CA SER A 61 -43.61 3.90 -9.11
C SER A 61 -44.80 4.84 -9.04
N GLY A 62 -45.38 5.15 -10.20
CA GLY A 62 -46.57 5.95 -10.31
C GLY A 62 -47.74 5.30 -9.59
N ILE A 63 -48.37 6.05 -8.69
CA ILE A 63 -49.70 5.74 -8.18
C ILE A 63 -50.63 6.86 -8.63
N HIS A 64 -51.47 6.53 -9.61
CA HIS A 64 -52.60 7.33 -10.05
C HIS A 64 -53.59 7.50 -8.89
N GLN A 65 -53.81 8.73 -8.44
CA GLN A 65 -55.01 9.09 -7.69
C GLN A 65 -55.95 9.85 -8.62
N ASN A 66 -57.05 9.20 -8.96
CA ASN A 66 -58.16 9.77 -9.70
C ASN A 66 -59.02 10.60 -8.75
N VAL A 67 -58.98 11.93 -8.88
CA VAL A 67 -59.91 12.84 -8.21
C VAL A 67 -60.61 13.64 -9.31
N ASN A 68 -61.87 13.28 -9.58
CA ASN A 68 -62.76 13.99 -10.49
C ASN A 68 -63.06 15.39 -9.93
N ALA A 69 -62.44 16.42 -10.48
CA ALA A 69 -62.88 17.81 -10.36
C ALA A 69 -62.48 18.60 -11.63
N PRO A 70 -63.32 19.55 -12.08
CA PRO A 70 -63.24 20.14 -13.42
C PRO A 70 -61.96 20.95 -13.62
N VAL A 71 -61.34 20.74 -14.79
CA VAL A 71 -60.14 21.45 -15.26
C VAL A 71 -60.47 22.93 -15.46
N PHE A 72 -59.86 23.79 -14.65
CA PHE A 72 -59.65 25.19 -15.01
C PHE A 72 -58.17 25.37 -15.34
N ASN A 73 -57.88 25.47 -16.63
CA ASN A 73 -56.54 25.73 -17.14
C ASN A 73 -56.23 27.22 -16.98
N VAL A 74 -55.66 27.61 -15.84
CA VAL A 74 -55.17 28.98 -15.65
C VAL A 74 -53.74 29.05 -16.16
N ASN A 75 -53.54 29.72 -17.30
CA ASN A 75 -52.22 30.06 -17.82
C ASN A 75 -51.60 31.14 -16.93
N ILE A 76 -50.93 30.74 -15.86
CA ILE A 76 -50.14 31.65 -15.01
C ILE A 76 -48.80 31.81 -15.71
N GLY A 77 -48.54 33.04 -16.17
CA GLY A 77 -47.39 33.41 -17.00
C GLY A 77 -46.07 32.85 -16.48
N GLN A 78 -45.38 32.15 -17.38
CA GLN A 78 -44.02 31.66 -17.18
C GLN A 78 -43.06 32.84 -16.99
N PRO A 79 -42.26 32.90 -15.91
CA PRO A 79 -41.18 33.87 -15.81
C PRO A 79 -40.14 33.59 -16.89
N ALA A 80 -39.69 34.63 -17.59
CA ALA A 80 -38.63 34.53 -18.60
C ALA A 80 -37.37 33.90 -17.99
N ALA A 81 -36.85 32.85 -18.63
CA ALA A 81 -35.60 32.21 -18.23
C ALA A 81 -34.46 33.23 -18.34
N ALA A 82 -33.79 33.50 -17.22
CA ALA A 82 -32.52 34.24 -17.22
C ALA A 82 -31.49 33.46 -18.07
N PRO A 83 -30.62 34.16 -18.83
CA PRO A 83 -29.64 33.49 -19.67
C PRO A 83 -28.72 32.63 -18.81
N ALA A 84 -28.62 31.35 -19.16
CA ALA A 84 -27.75 30.38 -18.51
C ALA A 84 -26.30 30.87 -18.57
N GLN A 85 -25.69 31.09 -17.41
CA GLN A 85 -24.23 31.21 -17.33
C GLN A 85 -23.64 29.86 -17.77
N PRO A 86 -22.62 29.85 -18.66
CA PRO A 86 -21.93 28.62 -18.99
C PRO A 86 -21.34 28.03 -17.70
N SER A 87 -21.74 26.81 -17.37
CA SER A 87 -21.11 26.05 -16.30
C SER A 87 -19.63 25.86 -16.65
N ALA A 88 -18.77 26.61 -15.98
CA ALA A 88 -17.33 26.39 -15.99
C ALA A 88 -17.00 25.12 -15.17
N ASN A 89 -17.51 23.97 -15.60
CA ASN A 89 -17.00 22.66 -15.20
C ASN A 89 -16.07 22.11 -16.29
N ALA A 90 -15.23 22.98 -16.86
CA ALA A 90 -14.00 22.50 -17.47
C ALA A 90 -13.12 22.05 -16.30
N THR A 91 -13.15 20.75 -16.00
CA THR A 91 -12.16 20.12 -15.13
C THR A 91 -10.79 20.57 -15.66
N ALA A 92 -10.09 21.39 -14.90
CA ALA A 92 -8.74 21.81 -15.28
C ALA A 92 -7.94 20.53 -15.57
N PRO A 93 -7.13 20.48 -16.64
CA PRO A 93 -6.34 19.30 -16.93
C PRO A 93 -5.47 19.01 -15.71
N HIS A 94 -5.71 17.88 -15.04
CA HIS A 94 -4.83 17.42 -13.97
C HIS A 94 -3.49 17.08 -14.62
N HIS A 95 -2.50 17.94 -14.38
CA HIS A 95 -1.13 17.67 -14.78
C HIS A 95 -0.59 16.54 -13.89
N LEU A 96 -0.18 15.44 -14.52
CA LEU A 96 0.30 14.24 -13.83
C LEU A 96 1.83 14.15 -13.89
N PRO A 97 2.47 13.55 -12.88
CA PRO A 97 3.90 13.23 -12.94
C PRO A 97 4.19 12.33 -14.14
N ASN A 98 5.38 12.48 -14.71
CA ASN A 98 5.82 11.78 -15.91
C ASN A 98 6.71 10.59 -15.53
N ILE A 99 6.10 9.56 -14.96
CA ILE A 99 6.84 8.41 -14.43
C ILE A 99 7.21 7.44 -15.56
N LEU A 100 8.51 7.22 -15.73
CA LEU A 100 9.07 6.31 -16.75
C LEU A 100 9.98 5.27 -16.10
N VAL A 101 10.05 4.09 -16.70
CA VAL A 101 11.05 3.07 -16.31
C VAL A 101 12.37 3.43 -16.93
N THR A 102 13.38 3.61 -16.08
CA THR A 102 14.74 4.00 -16.48
C THR A 102 15.77 2.90 -16.29
N GLY A 103 15.43 1.86 -15.52
CA GLY A 103 16.32 0.71 -15.33
C GLY A 103 15.61 -0.50 -14.71
N ALA A 104 16.21 -1.67 -14.87
CA ALA A 104 15.88 -2.89 -14.15
C ALA A 104 17.16 -3.67 -13.93
N HIS A 105 17.44 -4.08 -12.69
CA HIS A 105 18.68 -4.75 -12.34
C HIS A 105 18.53 -5.59 -11.07
N ILE A 106 19.55 -6.42 -10.81
CA ILE A 106 19.72 -7.11 -9.53
C ILE A 106 20.61 -6.23 -8.65
N ALA A 107 20.10 -5.83 -7.50
CA ALA A 107 20.81 -5.02 -6.53
C ALA A 107 21.08 -5.82 -5.26
N ALA A 108 22.24 -5.61 -4.65
CA ALA A 108 22.52 -6.19 -3.34
C ALA A 108 22.01 -5.22 -2.26
N VAL A 109 21.04 -5.67 -1.47
CA VAL A 109 20.33 -4.84 -0.48
C VAL A 109 20.49 -5.38 0.94
N SER A 110 20.21 -4.52 1.91
CA SER A 110 19.98 -4.92 3.30
C SER A 110 18.87 -4.08 3.92
N GLN A 111 18.27 -4.62 4.98
CA GLN A 111 17.33 -3.88 5.80
C GLN A 111 18.09 -3.02 6.81
N VAL A 112 18.01 -1.69 6.65
CA VAL A 112 18.74 -0.72 7.50
C VAL A 112 17.90 -0.17 8.64
N ASP A 113 16.57 -0.22 8.49
CA ASP A 113 15.59 0.11 9.53
C ASP A 113 14.29 -0.68 9.30
N GLN A 114 13.36 -0.63 10.25
CA GLN A 114 12.08 -1.33 10.15
C GLN A 114 11.32 -0.92 8.87
N GLY A 115 11.20 -1.87 7.93
CA GLY A 115 10.55 -1.65 6.63
C GLY A 115 11.36 -0.83 5.62
N VAL A 116 12.61 -0.45 5.92
CA VAL A 116 13.49 0.31 5.03
C VAL A 116 14.60 -0.59 4.48
N TRP A 117 14.64 -0.73 3.15
CA TRP A 117 15.62 -1.51 2.42
C TRP A 117 16.53 -0.58 1.62
N SER A 118 17.83 -0.83 1.66
CA SER A 118 18.83 0.04 1.03
C SER A 118 19.87 -0.78 0.28
N GLU A 119 20.37 -0.24 -0.83
CA GLU A 119 21.48 -0.81 -1.61
C GLU A 119 22.87 -0.51 -0.99
N SER A 120 22.91 0.23 0.13
CA SER A 120 24.15 0.67 0.78
C SER A 120 25.02 -0.48 1.32
N VAL A 121 24.42 -1.64 1.61
CA VAL A 121 25.13 -2.81 2.16
C VAL A 121 24.74 -4.07 1.40
N ARG A 122 25.74 -4.83 0.96
CA ARG A 122 25.54 -6.05 0.17
C ARG A 122 25.25 -7.25 1.07
N MET A 123 23.97 -7.59 1.24
CA MET A 123 23.58 -8.78 2.01
C MET A 123 22.71 -9.76 1.21
N GLN A 124 21.68 -9.27 0.54
CA GLN A 124 20.69 -10.09 -0.16
C GLN A 124 20.48 -9.56 -1.57
N ASP A 125 20.30 -10.45 -2.54
CA ASP A 125 20.01 -10.02 -3.91
C ASP A 125 18.52 -9.67 -4.03
N ALA A 126 18.22 -8.48 -4.55
CA ALA A 126 16.89 -8.01 -4.83
C ALA A 126 16.73 -7.68 -6.31
N PHE A 127 15.54 -7.92 -6.82
CA PHE A 127 15.13 -7.51 -8.16
C PHE A 127 14.58 -6.10 -8.04
N VAL A 128 15.18 -5.13 -8.71
CA VAL A 128 14.84 -3.72 -8.59
C VAL A 128 14.47 -3.15 -9.95
N VAL A 129 13.37 -2.41 -10.01
CA VAL A 129 12.98 -1.59 -11.16
C VAL A 129 13.10 -0.13 -10.77
N GLN A 130 13.83 0.64 -11.57
CA GLN A 130 14.01 2.07 -11.38
C GLN A 130 12.97 2.85 -12.18
N PHE A 131 12.35 3.81 -11.50
CA PHE A 131 11.41 4.74 -12.08
C PHE A 131 11.90 6.16 -11.87
N THR A 132 11.69 7.01 -12.88
CA THR A 132 12.09 8.43 -12.86
C THR A 132 10.92 9.29 -13.26
N ASN A 133 10.72 10.42 -12.58
CA ASN A 133 9.77 11.45 -13.00
C ASN A 133 10.44 12.42 -13.98
N GLU A 134 10.55 12.04 -15.24
CA GLU A 134 11.34 12.83 -16.20
C GLU A 134 10.69 14.18 -16.54
N ALA A 135 11.47 15.26 -16.49
CA ALA A 135 11.04 16.57 -16.93
C ALA A 135 10.62 16.58 -18.42
N ARG A 136 9.47 17.21 -18.70
CA ARG A 136 8.94 17.47 -20.03
C ARG A 136 9.22 18.90 -20.45
N ARG A 137 9.41 19.11 -21.76
CA ARG A 137 9.61 20.44 -22.37
C ARG A 137 8.31 21.10 -22.81
N ASP A 138 7.30 20.30 -23.15
CA ASP A 138 6.05 20.72 -23.78
C ASP A 138 4.86 20.77 -22.80
N ARG A 139 5.06 20.33 -21.55
CA ARG A 139 4.01 20.24 -20.53
C ARG A 139 4.56 20.62 -19.15
N PRO A 140 3.70 21.10 -18.23
CA PRO A 140 4.10 21.32 -16.85
C PRO A 140 4.69 20.05 -16.22
N ASN A 141 5.78 20.24 -15.48
CA ASN A 141 6.35 19.22 -14.62
C ASN A 141 5.64 19.25 -13.28
N VAL A 142 5.28 18.08 -12.79
CA VAL A 142 4.46 17.93 -11.59
C VAL A 142 5.05 16.80 -10.77
N GLU A 143 5.13 17.07 -9.48
CA GLU A 143 5.55 16.12 -8.47
C GLU A 143 4.37 15.26 -8.07
N GLY A 144 4.61 14.08 -7.51
CA GLY A 144 3.50 13.22 -7.14
C GLY A 144 3.84 12.15 -6.14
N LEU A 145 2.88 11.90 -5.26
CA LEU A 145 2.90 10.76 -4.36
C LEU A 145 2.41 9.51 -5.10
N VAL A 146 3.28 8.53 -5.23
CA VAL A 146 3.07 7.33 -6.05
C VAL A 146 3.02 6.07 -5.18
N LYS A 147 2.01 5.25 -5.43
CA LYS A 147 1.87 3.91 -4.85
C LYS A 147 2.09 2.85 -5.92
N ALA A 148 2.79 1.78 -5.57
CA ALA A 148 3.01 0.62 -6.43
C ALA A 148 2.12 -0.56 -6.02
N GLU A 149 1.59 -1.27 -7.01
CA GLU A 149 1.00 -2.60 -6.87
C GLU A 149 1.83 -3.59 -7.70
N LEU A 150 2.15 -4.73 -7.09
CA LEU A 150 2.89 -5.82 -7.71
C LEU A 150 2.00 -7.05 -7.80
N ILE A 151 1.91 -7.64 -8.98
CA ILE A 151 1.13 -8.86 -9.24
C ILE A 151 2.08 -9.92 -9.81
N TYR A 152 2.37 -10.93 -9.01
CA TYR A 152 3.21 -12.06 -9.38
C TYR A 152 2.39 -13.12 -10.10
N ARG A 153 2.93 -13.61 -11.21
CA ARG A 153 2.28 -14.58 -12.08
C ARG A 153 3.25 -15.69 -12.48
N ASP A 154 2.69 -16.89 -12.58
CA ASP A 154 3.29 -18.03 -13.29
C ASP A 154 2.39 -18.33 -14.51
N GLY A 155 2.86 -17.94 -15.69
CA GLY A 155 2.04 -17.88 -16.89
C GLY A 155 0.80 -17.00 -16.69
N VAL A 156 -0.39 -17.60 -16.81
CA VAL A 156 -1.69 -16.92 -16.64
C VAL A 156 -2.20 -16.89 -15.20
N ARG A 157 -1.56 -17.63 -14.29
CA ARG A 157 -2.02 -17.78 -12.91
C ARG A 157 -1.43 -16.67 -12.04
N GLU A 158 -2.30 -15.87 -11.41
CA GLU A 158 -1.89 -14.96 -10.34
C GLU A 158 -1.48 -15.80 -9.10
N LEU A 159 -0.23 -15.63 -8.68
CA LEU A 159 0.31 -16.26 -7.49
C LEU A 159 0.07 -15.39 -6.26
N ARG A 160 0.31 -14.09 -6.39
CA ARG A 160 0.23 -13.14 -5.29
C ARG A 160 0.11 -11.71 -5.79
N ARG A 161 -0.55 -10.88 -4.98
CA ARG A 161 -0.61 -9.43 -5.13
C ARG A 161 -0.15 -8.76 -3.84
N VAL A 162 0.69 -7.74 -3.95
CA VAL A 162 1.19 -6.95 -2.81
C VAL A 162 1.27 -5.47 -3.16
N THR A 163 1.22 -4.60 -2.14
CA THR A 163 1.64 -3.20 -2.32
C THR A 163 3.16 -3.15 -2.33
N GLY A 164 3.74 -2.42 -3.27
CA GLY A 164 5.18 -2.40 -3.50
C GLY A 164 6.01 -1.82 -2.34
N CYS A 165 7.30 -2.14 -2.36
CA CYS A 165 8.29 -1.69 -1.38
C CYS A 165 9.35 -0.83 -2.10
N TRP A 166 9.30 0.47 -1.88
CA TRP A 166 10.30 1.41 -2.40
C TRP A 166 11.58 1.35 -1.57
N LEU A 167 12.73 1.38 -2.24
CA LEU A 167 14.04 1.47 -1.60
C LEU A 167 14.17 2.80 -0.85
N ASP A 168 14.86 2.75 0.29
CA ASP A 168 15.15 3.86 1.20
C ASP A 168 13.90 4.57 1.76
N GLN A 169 12.73 3.95 1.62
CA GLN A 169 11.46 4.48 2.13
C GLN A 169 10.91 3.57 3.23
N ALA A 170 10.39 4.16 4.31
CA ALA A 170 9.62 3.45 5.32
C ALA A 170 8.15 3.26 4.90
N ALA A 171 7.61 4.18 4.10
CA ALA A 171 6.21 4.14 3.65
C ALA A 171 5.94 3.17 2.49
N ASP A 172 4.65 2.91 2.23
CA ASP A 172 4.12 2.13 1.09
C ASP A 172 3.94 2.96 -0.19
N MET A 173 4.36 4.22 -0.14
CA MET A 173 4.31 5.21 -1.21
C MET A 173 5.55 6.08 -1.16
N THR A 174 5.89 6.72 -2.27
CA THR A 174 7.06 7.61 -2.36
C THR A 174 6.68 8.86 -3.16
N GLU A 175 7.27 9.99 -2.77
CA GLU A 175 7.10 11.26 -3.44
C GLU A 175 8.16 11.40 -4.52
N PHE A 176 7.73 11.57 -5.76
CA PHE A 176 8.59 11.82 -6.91
C PHE A 176 8.66 13.32 -7.19
N HIS A 177 9.77 13.98 -6.87
CA HIS A 177 10.03 15.31 -7.43
C HIS A 177 10.40 15.19 -8.91
N VAL A 178 10.51 16.32 -9.60
CA VAL A 178 10.93 16.33 -11.00
C VAL A 178 12.39 15.89 -11.11
N ASP A 179 12.66 14.96 -12.02
CA ASP A 179 13.95 14.29 -12.26
C ASP A 179 14.43 13.36 -11.14
N ASP A 180 13.62 13.15 -10.09
CA ASP A 180 13.91 12.14 -9.06
C ASP A 180 13.77 10.72 -9.61
N THR A 181 14.66 9.84 -9.14
CA THR A 181 14.66 8.40 -9.45
C THR A 181 14.52 7.59 -8.18
N HIS A 182 13.57 6.65 -8.17
CA HIS A 182 13.36 5.72 -7.08
C HIS A 182 13.40 4.28 -7.57
N GLY A 183 14.04 3.42 -6.77
CA GLY A 183 14.02 1.97 -6.98
C GLY A 183 12.84 1.32 -6.27
N LEU A 184 12.11 0.50 -7.00
CA LEU A 184 11.06 -0.37 -6.47
C LEU A 184 11.60 -1.79 -6.38
N MET A 185 11.60 -2.37 -5.18
CA MET A 185 11.87 -3.80 -5.02
C MET A 185 10.68 -4.58 -5.57
N VAL A 186 10.92 -5.40 -6.59
CA VAL A 186 9.93 -6.31 -7.17
C VAL A 186 10.16 -7.76 -6.73
N GLY A 187 11.24 -8.06 -6.03
CA GLY A 187 11.51 -9.38 -5.46
C GLY A 187 12.78 -9.40 -4.60
N LEU A 188 12.90 -10.38 -3.73
CA LEU A 188 14.05 -10.55 -2.84
C LEU A 188 14.46 -12.03 -2.76
N MET A 189 15.75 -12.31 -2.92
CA MET A 189 16.34 -13.63 -2.70
C MET A 189 16.76 -13.77 -1.24
N LEU A 190 16.13 -14.70 -0.53
CA LEU A 190 16.57 -15.14 0.79
C LEU A 190 17.14 -16.54 0.66
N GLY A 191 18.47 -16.64 0.62
CA GLY A 191 19.15 -17.89 0.32
C GLY A 191 18.91 -18.33 -1.12
N GLN A 192 18.07 -19.34 -1.33
CA GLN A 192 17.69 -19.86 -2.66
C GLN A 192 16.20 -19.64 -2.97
N GLU A 193 15.48 -18.97 -2.08
CA GLU A 193 14.03 -18.78 -2.21
C GLU A 193 13.70 -17.35 -2.63
N PHE A 194 12.85 -17.23 -3.63
CA PHE A 194 12.30 -15.95 -4.06
C PHE A 194 11.15 -15.53 -3.16
N ASN A 195 11.20 -14.30 -2.69
CA ASN A 195 10.23 -13.71 -1.79
C ASN A 195 9.60 -12.47 -2.42
N ALA A 196 8.28 -12.40 -2.34
CA ALA A 196 7.55 -11.16 -2.58
C ALA A 196 7.74 -10.26 -1.34
N VAL A 197 8.16 -9.02 -1.58
CA VAL A 197 8.30 -8.00 -0.53
C VAL A 197 7.23 -6.95 -0.75
N GLY A 198 6.35 -6.79 0.23
CA GLY A 198 5.33 -5.77 0.18
C GLY A 198 5.17 -5.03 1.49
N LYS A 199 4.35 -3.98 1.44
CA LYS A 199 3.97 -3.21 2.61
C LYS A 199 2.47 -3.21 2.81
N ARG A 200 2.02 -3.05 4.05
CA ARG A 200 0.60 -2.91 4.36
C ARG A 200 0.43 -1.75 5.31
N ARG A 201 -0.39 -0.77 4.94
CA ARG A 201 -0.80 0.31 5.83
C ARG A 201 -1.92 -0.16 6.74
N VAL A 202 -1.73 -0.02 8.05
CA VAL A 202 -2.70 -0.39 9.09
C VAL A 202 -2.95 0.84 9.96
N ARG A 203 -4.21 1.26 10.05
CA ARG A 203 -4.58 2.34 10.96
C ARG A 203 -4.60 1.83 12.39
N VAL A 204 -3.76 2.40 13.26
CA VAL A 204 -3.66 2.02 14.67
C VAL A 204 -4.39 2.99 15.59
N ALA A 205 -4.46 4.26 15.21
CA ALA A 205 -5.22 5.29 15.91
C ALA A 205 -5.67 6.39 14.92
N PRO A 206 -6.60 7.28 15.29
CA PRO A 206 -6.92 8.45 14.46
C PRO A 206 -5.66 9.26 14.15
N GLY A 207 -5.35 9.43 12.86
CA GLY A 207 -4.16 10.14 12.39
C GLY A 207 -2.83 9.39 12.52
N SER A 208 -2.84 8.11 12.94
CA SER A 208 -1.65 7.29 13.06
C SER A 208 -1.80 5.97 12.29
N ASP A 209 -0.88 5.75 11.37
CA ASP A 209 -0.79 4.52 10.58
C ASP A 209 0.55 3.84 10.87
N GLU A 210 0.51 2.52 11.06
CA GLU A 210 1.69 1.66 10.97
C GLU A 210 1.80 1.08 9.57
N ILE A 211 3.03 0.87 9.10
CA ILE A 211 3.29 0.33 7.77
C ILE A 211 4.21 -0.89 7.91
N PRO A 212 3.70 -2.02 8.44
CA PRO A 212 4.46 -3.27 8.45
C PRO A 212 4.85 -3.72 7.04
N GLN A 213 6.03 -4.35 6.97
CA GLN A 213 6.45 -5.12 5.81
C GLN A 213 5.91 -6.56 5.90
N ASP A 214 5.53 -7.10 4.75
CA ASP A 214 5.19 -8.50 4.56
C ASP A 214 6.20 -9.10 3.57
N ILE A 215 7.05 -10.02 4.04
CA ILE A 215 7.98 -10.79 3.20
C ILE A 215 7.46 -12.21 3.15
N VAL A 216 7.08 -12.68 1.97
CA VAL A 216 6.49 -14.02 1.85
C VAL A 216 7.12 -14.79 0.69
N PRO A 217 7.56 -16.03 0.93
CA PRO A 217 8.11 -16.87 -0.11
C PRO A 217 7.07 -17.19 -1.18
N LEU A 218 7.50 -17.16 -2.44
CA LEU A 218 6.77 -17.73 -3.56
C LEU A 218 7.39 -19.10 -3.86
N HIS A 219 6.93 -20.13 -3.14
CA HIS A 219 7.47 -21.48 -3.26
C HIS A 219 7.45 -21.98 -4.71
N GLY A 220 8.61 -22.46 -5.18
CA GLY A 220 8.77 -22.98 -6.54
C GLY A 220 8.85 -21.90 -7.63
N PHE A 221 8.92 -20.62 -7.29
CA PHE A 221 9.09 -19.53 -8.26
C PHE A 221 10.54 -19.49 -8.78
N ALA A 222 10.83 -20.29 -9.80
CA ALA A 222 12.11 -20.27 -10.50
C ALA A 222 12.11 -19.23 -11.62
N GLN A 223 11.01 -19.18 -12.37
CA GLN A 223 10.79 -18.25 -13.47
C GLN A 223 9.34 -17.80 -13.44
N GLY A 224 9.09 -16.52 -13.68
CA GLY A 224 7.73 -16.01 -13.77
C GLY A 224 7.71 -14.55 -14.20
N ALA A 225 6.56 -13.90 -14.01
CA ALA A 225 6.42 -12.50 -14.34
C ALA A 225 5.85 -11.71 -13.15
N VAL A 226 6.27 -10.45 -13.05
CA VAL A 226 5.66 -9.47 -12.16
C VAL A 226 5.07 -8.35 -13.01
N SER A 227 3.78 -8.10 -12.84
CA SER A 227 3.14 -6.89 -13.36
C SER A 227 3.28 -5.79 -12.32
N VAL A 228 3.76 -4.63 -12.74
CA VAL A 228 3.94 -3.45 -11.92
C VAL A 228 2.95 -2.39 -12.37
N ARG A 229 2.13 -1.91 -11.44
CA ARG A 229 1.20 -0.80 -11.67
C ARG A 229 1.48 0.32 -10.69
N LEU A 230 1.76 1.53 -11.20
CA LEU A 230 1.96 2.73 -10.40
C LEU A 230 0.74 3.62 -10.49
N THR A 231 0.26 4.10 -9.35
CA THR A 231 -0.95 4.93 -9.25
C THR A 231 -0.65 6.20 -8.45
N SER A 232 -1.16 7.34 -8.90
CA SER A 232 -1.14 8.57 -8.12
C SER A 232 -2.08 8.45 -6.93
N VAL A 233 -1.59 8.70 -5.71
CA VAL A 233 -2.41 8.59 -4.49
C VAL A 233 -3.50 9.67 -4.44
N GLY A 234 -3.19 10.89 -4.88
CA GLY A 234 -4.13 12.01 -4.86
C GLY A 234 -5.19 11.95 -5.96
N ALA A 235 -4.78 11.56 -7.18
CA ALA A 235 -5.67 11.55 -8.34
C ALA A 235 -6.32 10.18 -8.63
N GLY A 236 -5.80 9.09 -8.04
CA GLY A 236 -6.30 7.73 -8.27
C GLY A 236 -6.08 7.18 -9.68
N VAL A 237 -5.28 7.88 -10.50
CA VAL A 237 -5.01 7.52 -11.89
C VAL A 237 -3.75 6.68 -12.02
N VAL A 238 -3.75 5.79 -13.02
CA VAL A 238 -2.57 4.99 -13.38
C VAL A 238 -1.54 5.89 -14.04
N LEU A 239 -0.32 5.84 -13.52
CA LEU A 239 0.84 6.57 -14.04
C LEU A 239 1.72 5.66 -14.91
N TYR A 240 1.81 4.38 -14.54
CA TYR A 240 2.58 3.38 -15.28
C TYR A 240 1.94 2.01 -15.09
N GLU A 241 1.95 1.20 -16.14
CA GLU A 241 1.63 -0.23 -16.09
C GLU A 241 2.55 -0.98 -17.05
N GLY A 242 3.19 -2.04 -16.56
CA GLY A 242 4.07 -2.86 -17.39
C GLY A 242 4.46 -4.15 -16.69
N GLN A 243 5.09 -5.06 -17.44
CA GLN A 243 5.41 -6.40 -16.97
C GLN A 243 6.91 -6.67 -17.08
N PHE A 244 7.44 -7.41 -16.12
CA PHE A 244 8.83 -7.84 -16.08
C PHE A 244 8.88 -9.35 -15.91
N GLN A 245 9.70 -10.02 -16.69
CA GLN A 245 10.07 -11.40 -16.48
C GLN A 245 11.18 -11.48 -15.44
N LEU A 246 11.02 -12.41 -14.50
CA LEU A 246 11.96 -12.68 -13.42
C LEU A 246 12.49 -14.11 -13.58
N ASN A 247 13.79 -14.27 -13.49
CA ASN A 247 14.46 -15.56 -13.37
C ASN A 247 15.30 -15.55 -12.09
N THR A 248 15.30 -16.64 -11.32
CA THR A 248 16.04 -16.71 -10.05
C THR A 248 17.36 -17.48 -10.17
N GLN A 249 17.55 -18.22 -11.27
CA GLN A 249 18.74 -19.05 -11.51
C GLN A 249 19.14 -19.06 -13.01
N PRO A 250 20.12 -18.24 -13.43
CA PRO A 250 20.71 -17.13 -12.68
C PRO A 250 19.70 -16.00 -12.42
N PRO A 251 19.89 -15.18 -11.37
CA PRO A 251 19.05 -14.00 -11.14
C PRO A 251 19.08 -13.04 -12.33
N GLU A 252 17.92 -12.78 -12.91
CA GLU A 252 17.77 -11.90 -14.07
C GLU A 252 16.38 -11.23 -14.08
N ILE A 253 16.35 -9.97 -14.50
CA ILE A 253 15.12 -9.20 -14.72
C ILE A 253 15.10 -8.64 -16.14
N ILE A 254 14.00 -8.89 -16.85
CA ILE A 254 13.81 -8.45 -18.24
C ILE A 254 12.48 -7.73 -18.32
N ARG A 255 12.47 -6.54 -18.92
CA ARG A 255 11.22 -5.83 -19.25
C ARG A 255 10.56 -6.49 -20.47
N LEU A 256 9.27 -6.81 -20.38
CA LEU A 256 8.48 -7.40 -21.46
C LEU A 256 7.78 -6.35 -22.32
#